data_AF-A0A9W9YUK7-F1
#
_entry.id   AF-A0A9W9YUK7-F1
#
_cell.length_a   1.000
_cell.length_b   1.000
_cell.length_c   1.000
_cell.angle_alpha   90.00
_cell.angle_beta   90.00
_cell.angle_gamma   90.00
#
_symmetry.space_group_name_H-M   'P 1'
#
loop_
_entity.id
_entity.type
_entity.pdbx_description
1 polymer ?
#
loop_
_entity_poly.entity_id
_entity_poly.type
_entity_poly.pdbx_seq_one_letter_code
_entity_poly.pdbx_strand_id
1 'polypeptide(L)'
;MEDLKYLYRVAGMQGQGIAFIFTDQEIKEEGFLEYLNNLLSSGEISNLFARDEIDEVCGELIPVMKKEFPRRPPTGENLYDYFLTRAKHNLHVVLCFSP
;
A
#
# COMPACT_ATOMS: atom_id res chain seq x y z
N MET A 1 -9.75 -6.96 -4.67
CA MET A 1 -9.08 -5.66 -4.96
C MET A 1 -9.37 -4.62 -3.89
N GLU A 2 -10.63 -4.43 -3.48
CA GLU A 2 -10.98 -3.46 -2.42
C GLU A 2 -10.26 -3.73 -1.08
N ASP A 3 -10.05 -4.99 -0.69
CA ASP A 3 -9.31 -5.31 0.53
C ASP A 3 -7.86 -4.79 0.47
N LEU A 4 -7.19 -4.95 -0.67
CA LEU A 4 -5.83 -4.45 -0.87
C LEU A 4 -5.79 -2.91 -0.83
N LYS A 5 -6.76 -2.24 -1.46
CA LYS A 5 -6.89 -0.78 -1.37
C LYS A 5 -7.05 -0.32 0.09
N TYR A 6 -7.90 -1.01 0.85
CA TYR A 6 -8.09 -0.73 2.27
C TYR A 6 -6.79 -0.88 3.06
N LEU A 7 -6.06 -1.99 2.87
CA LEU A 7 -4.77 -2.23 3.51
C LEU A 7 -3.76 -1.10 3.22
N TYR A 8 -3.66 -0.68 1.96
CA TYR A 8 -2.77 0.42 1.55
C TYR A 8 -3.21 1.78 2.11
N ARG A 9 -4.50 2.06 2.21
CA ARG A 9 -5.00 3.29 2.86
C ARG A 9 -4.67 3.29 4.36
N VAL A 10 -4.84 2.17 5.07
CA VAL A 10 -4.47 2.08 6.49
C VAL A 10 -2.95 2.20 6.68
N ALA A 11 -2.17 1.41 5.94
CA ALA A 11 -0.72 1.33 6.08
C ALA A 11 0.00 2.60 5.59
N GLY A 12 -0.37 3.11 4.42
CA GLY A 12 0.31 4.21 3.74
C GLY A 12 -0.27 5.59 4.04
N MET A 13 -1.60 5.74 3.97
CA MET A 13 -2.26 7.05 4.14
C MET A 13 -2.35 7.40 5.63
N GLN A 14 -2.94 6.51 6.44
CA GLN A 14 -3.06 6.71 7.89
C GLN A 14 -1.74 6.45 8.63
N GLY A 15 -0.85 5.62 8.06
CA GLY A 15 0.43 5.27 8.67
C GLY A 15 0.30 4.30 9.84
N GLN A 16 -0.77 3.50 9.87
CA GLN A 16 -1.03 2.54 10.94
C GLN A 16 -0.54 1.16 10.54
N GLY A 17 0.14 0.48 11.47
CA GLY A 17 0.56 -0.90 11.28
C GLY A 17 -0.65 -1.83 11.09
N ILE A 18 -0.62 -2.66 10.06
CA ILE A 18 -1.67 -3.63 9.75
C ILE A 18 -1.04 -4.94 9.25
N ALA A 19 -1.61 -6.06 9.69
CA ALA A 19 -1.21 -7.38 9.23
C ALA A 19 -2.32 -7.98 8.36
N PHE A 20 -1.94 -8.43 7.16
CA PHE A 20 -2.80 -9.17 6.24
C PHE A 20 -2.44 -10.66 6.35
N ILE A 21 -3.34 -11.44 6.93
CA ILE A 21 -3.21 -12.90 7.01
C ILE A 21 -3.94 -13.49 5.82
N PHE A 22 -3.28 -14.38 5.11
CA PHE A 22 -3.83 -15.03 3.94
C PHE A 22 -3.57 -16.54 3.99
N THR A 23 -4.64 -17.31 3.80
CA THR A 23 -4.64 -18.76 3.88
C THR A 23 -4.87 -19.40 2.50
N ASP A 24 -4.45 -20.65 2.34
CA ASP A 24 -4.66 -21.43 1.11
C ASP A 24 -6.15 -21.55 0.70
N GLN A 25 -7.07 -21.52 1.67
CA GLN A 25 -8.52 -21.54 1.43
C GLN A 25 -9.08 -20.27 0.78
N GLU A 26 -8.34 -19.16 0.85
CA GLU A 26 -8.74 -17.86 0.29
C GLU A 26 -8.28 -17.67 -1.16
N ILE A 27 -7.48 -18.61 -1.69
CA ILE A 27 -7.05 -18.63 -3.10
C ILE A 27 -8.21 -19.13 -3.97
N LYS A 28 -9.07 -18.21 -4.38
CA LYS A 28 -10.20 -18.49 -5.29
C LYS A 28 -9.93 -18.03 -6.72
N GLU A 29 -9.03 -17.08 -6.90
CA GLU A 29 -8.75 -16.44 -8.19
C GLU A 29 -7.24 -16.42 -8.46
N GLU A 30 -6.83 -16.88 -9.64
CA GLU A 30 -5.41 -16.93 -10.06
C GLU A 30 -4.75 -15.55 -10.01
N GLY A 31 -5.50 -14.48 -10.30
CA GLY A 31 -4.99 -13.11 -10.27
C GLY A 31 -4.55 -12.64 -8.86
N PHE A 32 -5.05 -13.28 -7.79
CA PHE A 32 -4.67 -12.90 -6.44
C PHE A 32 -3.20 -13.20 -6.13
N LEU A 33 -2.67 -14.30 -6.66
CA LEU A 33 -1.27 -14.67 -6.50
C LEU A 33 -0.34 -13.69 -7.21
N GLU A 34 -0.76 -13.14 -8.36
CA GLU A 34 -0.01 -12.11 -9.06
C GLU A 34 0.06 -10.81 -8.24
N TYR A 35 -1.05 -10.39 -7.65
CA TYR A 35 -1.09 -9.22 -6.77
C TYR A 35 -0.21 -9.41 -5.52
N LEU A 36 -0.24 -10.60 -4.91
CA LEU A 36 0.65 -10.95 -3.81
C LEU A 36 2.11 -10.92 -4.23
N ASN A 37 2.44 -11.46 -5.39
CA ASN A 37 3.80 -11.46 -5.89
C ASN A 37 4.31 -10.03 -6.12
N ASN A 38 3.49 -9.15 -6.70
CA ASN A 38 3.81 -7.74 -6.88
C ASN A 38 3.98 -7.03 -5.52
N LEU A 39 3.05 -7.27 -4.59
CA LEU A 39 3.14 -6.75 -3.22
C LEU A 39 4.44 -7.17 -2.51
N LEU A 40 4.84 -8.43 -2.62
CA LEU A 40 6.04 -8.94 -1.96
C LEU A 40 7.33 -8.50 -2.67
N SER A 41 7.30 -8.38 -4.00
CA SER A 41 8.48 -8.06 -4.81
C SER A 41 8.79 -6.56 -4.84
N SER A 42 7.78 -5.73 -5.10
CA SER A 42 7.94 -4.28 -5.26
C SER A 42 7.28 -3.48 -4.14
N GLY A 43 6.37 -4.08 -3.37
CA GLY A 43 5.50 -3.35 -2.42
C GLY A 43 4.54 -2.39 -3.12
N GLU A 44 4.32 -2.58 -4.42
CA GLU A 44 3.41 -1.81 -5.25
C GLU A 44 2.58 -2.75 -6.13
N ILE A 45 1.30 -2.44 -6.28
CA ILE A 45 0.40 -3.18 -7.16
C ILE A 45 -0.07 -2.23 -8.26
N SER A 46 0.33 -2.52 -9.49
CA SER A 46 -0.04 -1.74 -10.67
C SER A 46 -1.55 -1.66 -10.83
N ASN A 47 -2.05 -0.46 -11.14
CA ASN A 47 -3.49 -0.18 -11.33
C ASN A 47 -4.36 -0.51 -10.09
N LEU A 48 -3.76 -0.60 -8.89
CA LEU A 48 -4.54 -0.80 -7.66
C LEU A 48 -5.45 0.38 -7.38
N PHE A 49 -4.94 1.61 -7.55
CA PHE A 49 -5.69 2.86 -7.38
C PHE A 49 -5.92 3.52 -8.73
N ALA A 50 -7.13 4.07 -8.91
CA ALA A 50 -7.38 5.00 -9.99
C ALA A 50 -6.64 6.32 -9.74
N ARG A 51 -6.42 7.10 -10.80
CA ARG A 51 -5.59 8.32 -10.73
C ARG A 51 -6.16 9.34 -9.74
N ASP A 52 -7.47 9.49 -9.69
CA ASP A 52 -8.21 10.33 -8.75
C ASP A 52 -8.05 9.86 -7.30
N GLU A 53 -8.03 8.55 -7.05
CA GLU A 53 -7.75 8.00 -5.72
C GLU A 53 -6.30 8.27 -5.27
N ILE A 54 -5.34 8.22 -6.19
CA ILE A 54 -3.94 8.57 -5.89
C ILE A 54 -3.83 10.05 -5.54
N ASP A 55 -4.50 10.93 -6.29
CA ASP A 55 -4.48 12.37 -6.04
C ASP A 55 -5.11 12.70 -4.67
N GLU A 56 -6.20 12.01 -4.29
CA GLU A 56 -6.82 12.10 -2.96
C GLU A 56 -5.83 11.72 -1.84
N VAL A 57 -5.22 10.53 -1.95
CA VAL A 57 -4.25 10.03 -0.97
C VAL A 57 -3.04 10.97 -0.85
N CYS A 58 -2.50 11.43 -1.98
CA CYS A 58 -1.38 12.35 -2.02
C CYS A 58 -1.73 13.69 -1.36
N GLY A 59 -2.95 14.20 -1.57
CA GLY A 59 -3.44 15.43 -0.94
C GLY A 59 -3.41 15.38 0.59
N GLU A 60 -3.92 14.29 1.17
CA GLU A 60 -3.92 14.05 2.62
C GLU A 60 -2.51 13.88 3.21
N LEU A 61 -1.55 13.42 2.40
CA LEU A 61 -0.17 13.22 2.83
C LEU A 61 0.69 14.48 2.84
N ILE A 62 0.29 15.55 2.14
CA ILE A 62 1.04 16.82 2.11
C ILE A 62 1.38 17.35 3.51
N PRO A 63 0.42 17.53 4.44
CA PRO A 63 0.73 18.04 5.78
C PRO A 63 1.64 17.10 6.58
N VAL A 64 1.46 15.78 6.43
CA VAL A 64 2.25 14.76 7.14
C VAL A 64 3.69 14.76 6.63
N MET A 65 3.87 14.74 5.31
CA MET A 65 5.18 14.78 4.66
C MET A 65 5.93 16.08 4.97
N LYS A 66 5.26 17.24 4.97
CA LYS A 66 5.89 18.52 5.35
C LYS A 66 6.37 18.52 6.81
N LYS A 67 5.67 17.81 7.70
CA LYS A 67 6.02 17.69 9.12
C LYS A 67 7.24 16.79 9.32
N GLU A 68 7.27 15.63 8.66
CA GLU A 68 8.35 14.65 8.80
C GLU A 68 9.59 15.00 7.97
N PHE A 69 9.39 15.54 6.76
CA PHE A 69 10.42 15.87 5.77
C PHE A 69 10.29 17.31 5.28
N PRO A 70 10.52 18.33 6.14
CA PRO A 70 10.29 19.74 5.82
C PRO A 70 11.12 20.28 4.65
N ARG A 71 12.19 19.60 4.27
CA ARG A 71 13.07 19.98 3.15
C ARG A 71 12.72 19.29 1.83
N ARG A 72 11.81 18.30 1.82
CA ARG A 72 11.42 17.57 0.62
C ARG A 72 10.17 18.21 0.02
N PRO A 73 10.18 18.66 -1.24
CA PRO A 73 9.02 19.29 -1.85
C PRO A 73 7.91 18.25 -2.08
N PRO A 74 6.64 18.55 -1.77
CA PRO A 74 5.51 17.63 -1.95
C PRO A 74 5.06 17.60 -3.43
N THR A 75 5.93 17.13 -4.31
CA THR A 75 5.57 16.80 -5.70
C THR A 75 4.78 15.50 -5.73
N GLY A 76 3.97 15.27 -6.78
CA GLY A 76 3.18 14.03 -6.91
C GLY A 76 4.04 12.76 -6.79
N GLU A 77 5.20 12.75 -7.45
CA GLU A 77 6.20 11.66 -7.35
C GLU A 77 6.71 11.47 -5.92
N ASN A 78 7.09 12.55 -5.23
CA ASN A 78 7.59 12.45 -3.85
C ASN A 78 6.50 12.00 -2.87
N LEU A 79 5.26 12.44 -3.05
CA LEU A 79 4.13 12.03 -2.22
C LEU A 79 3.78 10.57 -2.43
N TYR A 80 3.80 10.11 -3.68
CA TYR A 80 3.56 8.71 -4.02
C TYR A 80 4.66 7.79 -3.49
N ASP A 81 5.93 8.16 -3.67
CA ASP A 81 7.06 7.46 -3.06
C ASP A 81 6.95 7.39 -1.54
N TYR A 82 6.55 8.49 -0.91
CA TYR A 82 6.35 8.57 0.53
C TYR A 82 5.20 7.67 0.98
N PHE A 83 4.07 7.67 0.26
CA PHE A 83 2.95 6.76 0.48
C PHE A 83 3.39 5.29 0.42
N LEU A 84 4.09 4.89 -0.65
CA LEU A 84 4.57 3.53 -0.84
C LEU A 84 5.57 3.12 0.25
N THR A 85 6.46 4.04 0.64
CA THR A 85 7.42 3.79 1.73
C THR A 85 6.70 3.51 3.06
N ARG A 86 5.67 4.30 3.38
CA ARG A 86 4.84 4.08 4.58
C ARG A 86 4.07 2.77 4.48
N ALA A 87 3.49 2.47 3.33
CA ALA A 87 2.78 1.21 3.10
C ALA A 87 3.70 0.01 3.34
N LYS A 88 4.91 0.00 2.77
CA LYS A 88 5.90 -1.08 2.98
C LYS A 88 6.33 -1.23 4.43
N HIS A 89 6.44 -0.13 5.17
CA HIS A 89 6.83 -0.17 6.57
C HIS A 89 5.72 -0.72 7.48
N ASN A 90 4.46 -0.46 7.15
CA ASN A 90 3.32 -0.70 8.03
C ASN A 90 2.47 -1.92 7.63
N LEU A 91 2.56 -2.38 6.38
CA LEU A 91 1.82 -3.53 5.88
C LEU A 91 2.67 -4.80 6.00
N HIS A 92 2.21 -5.73 6.83
CA HIS A 92 2.85 -7.04 6.99
C HIS A 92 1.98 -8.14 6.40
N VAL A 93 2.53 -8.94 5.50
CA VAL A 93 1.82 -10.05 4.86
C VAL A 93 2.25 -11.35 5.52
N VAL A 94 1.27 -12.15 5.98
CA VAL A 94 1.48 -13.46 6.61
C VAL A 94 0.79 -14.51 5.76
N LEU A 95 1.59 -15.40 5.17
CA LEU A 95 1.12 -16.48 4.31
C LEU A 95 1.08 -17.79 5.10
N CYS A 96 -0.11 -18.37 5.20
CA CYS A 96 -0.37 -19.61 5.92
C CYS A 96 -0.69 -20.73 4.93
N PHE A 97 0.33 -21.48 4.53
CA PHE A 97 0.20 -22.62 3.62
C PHE A 97 0.42 -23.94 4.34
N SER A 98 -0.40 -24.92 3.97
CA SER A 98 -0.14 -26.32 4.26
C SER A 98 1.18 -26.74 3.57
N PRO A 99 2.10 -27.44 4.26
CA PRO A 99 3.37 -27.91 3.69
C PRO A 99 3.21 -28.98 2.61
#